data_AF-A0A2M6YRE0-F1
#
_entry.id   AF-A0A2M6YRE0-F1
#
_cell.length_a   1.000
_cell.length_b   1.000
_cell.length_c   1.000
_cell.angle_alpha   90.00
_cell.angle_beta   90.00
_cell.angle_gamma   90.00
#
_symmetry.space_group_name_H-M   'P 1'
#
loop_
_entity.id
_entity.type
_entity.pdbx_description
1 polymer ?
#
loop_
_entity_poly.entity_id
_entity_poly.type
_entity_poly.pdbx_seq_one_letter_code
_entity_poly.pdbx_strand_id
1 'polypeptide(L)'
;MVKVKNFFDNSRNFLTRRENGLFSAALIISLTYSVSMVLGILRERLLVAHFYACCSQRLDVYYAAFRLPDMIFQLVVIGALSAAFIPVFSEYLTRNEKEANKLASSLVNLLLTFFLLLSIIVFLLAKPISALITGNFAPWQIELMAQMTRVMLLAQIFFLVSNFFSAMIQSHQRFLIPALSPVVYNLGIILSVVFLSPFLGIWSAIVGVLLGALFHLLIQLPLLFKLGFKYSLSFDWANSGVRKVVKLMLPRTLALAASQIEATVSLFLATSLTAGSLTIYYLAQRLVDLPVRLLGTS
;
A
#
# COMPACT_ATOMS: atom_id res chain seq x y z
N MET A 1 35.72 2.82 -18.42
CA MET A 1 35.24 2.94 -17.02
C MET A 1 34.65 4.31 -16.66
N VAL A 2 35.19 5.45 -17.13
CA VAL A 2 34.69 6.81 -16.76
C VAL A 2 33.27 7.12 -17.27
N LYS A 3 32.91 6.74 -18.51
CA LYS A 3 31.54 6.95 -19.06
C LYS A 3 30.45 6.18 -18.32
N VAL A 4 30.74 4.98 -17.82
CA VAL A 4 29.79 4.16 -17.07
C VAL A 4 29.54 4.76 -15.69
N LYS A 5 30.61 5.20 -15.01
CA LYS A 5 30.52 5.87 -13.70
C LYS A 5 29.69 7.18 -13.79
N ASN A 6 29.95 8.01 -14.81
CA ASN A 6 29.18 9.23 -15.04
C ASN A 6 27.70 8.97 -15.37
N PHE A 7 27.38 7.85 -16.06
CA PHE A 7 26.00 7.46 -16.30
C PHE A 7 25.28 7.08 -14.99
N PHE A 8 25.90 6.24 -14.16
CA PHE A 8 25.33 5.86 -12.86
C PHE A 8 25.18 7.05 -11.91
N ASP A 9 26.16 7.97 -11.89
CA ASP A 9 26.10 9.18 -11.06
C ASP A 9 25.01 10.16 -11.53
N ASN A 10 24.84 10.33 -12.85
CA ASN A 10 23.76 11.14 -13.42
C ASN A 10 22.37 10.53 -13.18
N SER A 11 22.22 9.21 -13.35
CA SER A 11 20.96 8.51 -13.04
C SER A 11 20.61 8.60 -11.56
N ARG A 12 21.60 8.48 -10.66
CA ARG A 12 21.40 8.62 -9.22
C ARG A 12 20.99 10.04 -8.84
N ASN A 13 21.58 11.06 -9.45
CA ASN A 13 21.23 12.45 -9.21
C ASN A 13 19.85 12.82 -9.75
N PHE A 14 19.43 12.25 -10.88
CA PHE A 14 18.07 12.41 -11.43
C PHE A 14 17.02 11.80 -10.49
N LEU A 15 17.22 10.55 -10.06
CA LEU A 15 16.30 9.84 -9.15
C LEU A 15 16.07 10.56 -7.82
N THR A 16 17.06 11.32 -7.36
CA THR A 16 16.99 12.02 -6.08
C THR A 16 16.79 13.51 -6.22
N ARG A 17 16.45 14.08 -7.40
CA ARG A 17 16.36 15.54 -7.63
C ARG A 17 15.11 16.17 -6.98
N ARG A 18 15.18 17.49 -6.66
CA ARG A 18 14.07 18.27 -6.08
C ARG A 18 13.25 18.78 -7.23
N GLU A 19 11.95 18.50 -7.21
CA GLU A 19 11.05 19.03 -8.21
C GLU A 19 10.58 20.44 -7.78
N ASN A 20 11.24 21.47 -8.31
CA ASN A 20 10.96 22.87 -7.95
C ASN A 20 9.75 23.47 -8.69
N GLY A 21 9.26 22.82 -9.75
CA GLY A 21 8.14 23.28 -10.56
C GLY A 21 6.93 22.37 -10.40
N LEU A 22 5.77 22.96 -10.11
CA LEU A 22 4.51 22.24 -9.90
C LEU A 22 4.14 21.36 -11.12
N PHE A 23 4.37 21.89 -12.33
CA PHE A 23 4.19 21.15 -13.58
C PHE A 23 5.17 19.97 -13.76
N SER A 24 6.44 20.14 -13.38
CA SER A 24 7.43 19.06 -13.47
C SER A 24 7.14 17.94 -12.48
N ALA A 25 6.72 18.28 -11.26
CA ALA A 25 6.30 17.30 -10.27
C ALA A 25 5.06 16.54 -10.74
N ALA A 26 4.03 17.27 -11.20
CA ALA A 26 2.81 16.69 -11.74
C ALA A 26 3.10 15.75 -12.92
N LEU A 27 3.93 16.15 -13.89
CA LEU A 27 4.30 15.29 -15.02
C LEU A 27 5.00 14.01 -14.59
N ILE A 28 5.98 14.10 -13.67
CA ILE A 28 6.71 12.93 -13.17
C ILE A 28 5.75 11.97 -12.45
N ILE A 29 4.87 12.51 -11.60
CA ILE A 29 3.85 11.76 -10.89
C ILE A 29 2.93 11.09 -11.91
N SER A 30 2.28 11.84 -12.80
CA SER A 30 1.34 11.29 -13.78
C SER A 30 1.97 10.22 -14.68
N LEU A 31 3.18 10.42 -15.18
CA LEU A 31 3.88 9.42 -16.00
C LEU A 31 4.18 8.15 -15.20
N THR A 32 4.71 8.30 -13.99
CA THR A 32 5.09 7.14 -13.16
C THR A 32 3.85 6.37 -12.68
N TYR A 33 2.79 7.08 -12.32
CA TYR A 33 1.49 6.48 -12.00
C TYR A 33 0.88 5.76 -13.21
N SER A 34 1.01 6.32 -14.41
CA SER A 34 0.58 5.68 -15.65
C SER A 34 1.34 4.37 -15.91
N VAL A 35 2.66 4.35 -15.70
CA VAL A 35 3.47 3.12 -15.80
C VAL A 35 3.02 2.09 -14.76
N SER A 36 2.85 2.51 -13.51
CA SER A 36 2.34 1.65 -12.43
C SER A 36 0.96 1.08 -12.78
N MET A 37 0.09 1.88 -13.37
CA MET A 37 -1.23 1.48 -13.81
C MET A 37 -1.18 0.43 -14.91
N VAL A 38 -0.37 0.63 -15.96
CA VAL A 38 -0.19 -0.36 -17.04
C VAL A 38 0.33 -1.68 -16.47
N LEU A 39 1.29 -1.63 -15.55
CA LEU A 39 1.78 -2.83 -14.87
C LEU A 39 0.72 -3.47 -13.95
N GLY A 40 -0.13 -2.68 -13.32
CA GLY A 40 -1.27 -3.16 -12.55
C GLY A 40 -2.25 -3.93 -13.43
N ILE A 41 -2.60 -3.41 -14.60
CA ILE A 41 -3.45 -4.10 -15.58
C ILE A 41 -2.77 -5.39 -16.07
N LEU A 42 -1.47 -5.33 -16.37
CA LEU A 42 -0.70 -6.50 -16.77
C LEU A 42 -0.69 -7.58 -15.68
N ARG A 43 -0.49 -7.19 -14.42
CA ARG A 43 -0.58 -8.08 -13.25
C ARG A 43 -1.93 -8.77 -13.19
N GLU A 44 -3.02 -8.01 -13.28
CA GLU A 44 -4.37 -8.60 -13.26
C GLU A 44 -4.58 -9.56 -14.44
N ARG A 45 -4.15 -9.19 -15.64
CA ARG A 45 -4.22 -10.05 -16.83
C ARG A 45 -3.45 -11.36 -16.62
N LEU A 46 -2.27 -11.30 -16.01
CA LEU A 46 -1.47 -12.50 -15.72
C LEU A 46 -2.14 -13.38 -14.67
N LEU A 47 -2.67 -12.81 -13.59
CA LEU A 47 -3.42 -13.57 -12.57
C LEU A 47 -4.63 -14.29 -13.19
N VAL A 48 -5.41 -13.59 -14.01
CA VAL A 48 -6.55 -14.18 -14.72
C VAL A 48 -6.09 -15.28 -15.68
N ALA A 49 -5.05 -15.03 -16.48
CA ALA A 49 -4.55 -16.00 -17.44
C ALA A 49 -4.03 -17.30 -16.79
N HIS A 50 -3.39 -17.20 -15.63
CA HIS A 50 -2.83 -18.37 -14.94
C HIS A 50 -3.85 -19.12 -14.09
N PHE A 51 -4.81 -18.42 -13.48
CA PHE A 51 -5.63 -19.01 -12.42
C PHE A 51 -7.13 -19.00 -12.68
N TYR A 52 -7.67 -18.10 -13.51
CA TYR A 52 -9.12 -17.98 -13.66
C TYR A 52 -9.76 -19.19 -14.34
N ALA A 53 -9.20 -19.64 -15.46
CA ALA A 53 -9.76 -20.75 -16.24
C ALA A 53 -9.70 -22.10 -15.50
N CYS A 54 -8.63 -22.35 -14.74
CA CYS A 54 -8.40 -23.63 -14.07
C CYS A 54 -8.85 -23.65 -12.60
N CYS A 55 -8.88 -22.49 -11.92
CA CYS A 55 -9.19 -22.40 -10.49
C CYS A 55 -9.76 -21.03 -10.08
N SER A 56 -10.78 -20.55 -10.77
CA SER A 56 -11.49 -19.28 -10.48
C SER A 56 -11.83 -19.08 -9.00
N GLN A 57 -12.26 -20.13 -8.29
CA GLN A 57 -12.55 -20.08 -6.86
C GLN A 57 -11.34 -19.72 -5.99
N ARG A 58 -10.12 -20.14 -6.37
CA ARG A 58 -8.89 -19.77 -5.65
C ARG A 58 -8.51 -18.32 -5.92
N LEU A 59 -8.78 -17.84 -7.14
CA LEU A 59 -8.53 -16.45 -7.50
C LEU A 59 -9.51 -15.50 -6.78
N ASP A 60 -10.79 -15.90 -6.64
CA ASP A 60 -11.75 -15.19 -5.78
C ASP A 60 -11.24 -15.12 -4.33
N VAL A 61 -10.79 -16.25 -3.77
CA VAL A 61 -10.22 -16.28 -2.41
C VAL A 61 -9.01 -15.35 -2.27
N TYR A 62 -8.14 -15.31 -3.28
CA TYR A 62 -6.99 -14.39 -3.31
C TYR A 62 -7.44 -12.92 -3.22
N TYR A 63 -8.42 -12.49 -4.02
CA TYR A 63 -8.93 -11.12 -3.95
C TYR A 63 -9.67 -10.85 -2.63
N ALA A 64 -10.45 -11.81 -2.13
CA ALA A 64 -11.15 -11.70 -0.85
C ALA A 64 -10.19 -11.51 0.33
N ALA A 65 -9.05 -12.21 0.32
CA ALA A 65 -8.05 -12.18 1.40
C ALA A 65 -7.44 -10.79 1.64
N PHE A 66 -7.47 -9.88 0.65
CA PHE A 66 -7.04 -8.50 0.85
C PHE A 66 -8.01 -7.68 1.70
N ARG A 67 -9.27 -8.10 1.84
CA ARG A 67 -10.32 -7.27 2.44
C ARG A 67 -9.95 -6.79 3.84
N LEU A 68 -9.57 -7.71 4.73
CA LEU A 68 -9.29 -7.38 6.13
C LEU A 68 -7.98 -6.59 6.30
N PRO A 69 -6.84 -7.00 5.70
CA PRO A 69 -5.61 -6.22 5.76
C PRO A 69 -5.80 -4.81 5.18
N ASP A 70 -6.46 -4.69 4.03
CA ASP A 70 -6.68 -3.39 3.37
C ASP A 70 -7.62 -2.52 4.19
N MET A 71 -8.67 -3.08 4.80
CA MET A 71 -9.59 -2.32 5.65
C MET A 71 -8.85 -1.65 6.82
N ILE A 72 -8.03 -2.40 7.56
CA ILE A 72 -7.24 -1.85 8.66
C ILE A 72 -6.28 -0.79 8.12
N PHE A 73 -5.59 -1.09 7.02
CA PHE A 73 -4.64 -0.16 6.42
C PHE A 73 -5.31 1.16 6.00
N GLN A 74 -6.47 1.11 5.35
CA GLN A 74 -7.18 2.32 4.92
C GLN A 74 -7.67 3.15 6.11
N LEU A 75 -8.22 2.51 7.14
CA LEU A 75 -8.73 3.22 8.33
C LEU A 75 -7.61 3.84 9.16
N VAL A 76 -6.49 3.12 9.33
CA VAL A 76 -5.36 3.55 10.18
C VAL A 76 -4.40 4.45 9.42
N VAL A 77 -3.98 4.08 8.22
CA VAL A 77 -2.84 4.69 7.52
C VAL A 77 -3.27 5.77 6.54
N ILE A 78 -4.24 5.48 5.65
CA ILE A 78 -4.71 6.50 4.69
C ILE A 78 -5.47 7.61 5.43
N GLY A 79 -6.28 7.24 6.43
CA GLY A 79 -6.85 8.17 7.40
C GLY A 79 -5.79 9.03 8.10
N ALA A 80 -4.60 8.46 8.35
CA ALA A 80 -3.47 9.17 8.96
C ALA A 80 -2.75 10.17 8.07
N LEU A 81 -2.33 9.70 6.91
CA LEU A 81 -1.29 10.34 6.12
C LEU A 81 -1.81 11.38 5.13
N SER A 82 -3.04 11.19 4.63
CA SER A 82 -3.50 11.80 3.36
C SER A 82 -3.69 13.32 3.35
N ALA A 83 -3.87 13.99 4.49
CA ALA A 83 -4.07 15.45 4.52
C ALA A 83 -3.40 16.16 5.71
N ALA A 84 -3.09 15.44 6.79
CA ALA A 84 -2.66 16.05 8.03
C ALA A 84 -1.13 16.00 8.22
N PHE A 85 -0.51 14.88 7.85
CA PHE A 85 0.90 14.65 8.16
C PHE A 85 1.83 15.58 7.36
N ILE A 86 1.73 15.61 6.03
CA ILE A 86 2.66 16.37 5.17
C ILE A 86 2.70 17.87 5.56
N PRO A 87 1.58 18.59 5.73
CA PRO A 87 1.62 19.98 6.15
C PRO A 87 2.24 20.20 7.53
N VAL A 88 1.90 19.35 8.52
CA VAL A 88 2.41 19.48 9.89
C VAL A 88 3.91 19.14 9.93
N PHE A 89 4.33 18.08 9.26
CA PHE A 89 5.73 17.70 9.18
C PHE A 89 6.57 18.76 8.45
N SER A 90 6.04 19.34 7.38
CA SER A 90 6.70 20.44 6.66
C SER A 90 6.87 21.68 7.55
N GLU A 91 5.87 22.02 8.38
CA GLU A 91 5.95 23.11 9.37
C GLU A 91 7.06 22.86 10.41
N TYR A 92 7.23 21.61 10.86
CA TYR A 92 8.31 21.26 11.80
C TYR A 92 9.68 21.26 11.12
N LEU A 93 9.74 20.78 9.87
CA LEU A 93 10.97 20.68 9.10
C LEU A 93 11.60 22.06 8.83
N THR A 94 10.78 23.09 8.59
CA THR A 94 11.29 24.47 8.42
C THR A 94 11.80 25.11 9.70
N ARG A 95 11.34 24.64 10.87
CA ARG A 95 11.76 25.16 12.18
C ARG A 95 12.98 24.44 12.73
N ASN A 96 12.92 23.11 12.82
CA ASN A 96 13.98 22.29 13.42
C ASN A 96 13.87 20.83 12.94
N GLU A 97 14.88 20.37 12.21
CA GLU A 97 14.95 19.02 11.66
C GLU A 97 14.91 17.92 12.74
N LYS A 98 15.52 18.14 13.92
CA LYS A 98 15.48 17.16 15.01
C LYS A 98 14.07 16.97 15.56
N GLU A 99 13.34 18.07 15.73
CA GLU A 99 11.94 18.02 16.19
C GLU A 99 11.02 17.41 15.13
N ALA A 100 11.27 17.68 13.84
CA ALA A 100 10.58 17.01 12.74
C ALA A 100 10.82 15.50 12.77
N ASN A 101 12.08 15.06 12.93
CA ASN A 101 12.44 13.65 13.03
C ASN A 101 11.79 12.97 14.25
N LYS A 102 11.71 13.66 15.40
CA LYS A 102 11.04 13.16 16.61
C LYS A 102 9.53 13.04 16.42
N LEU A 103 8.89 14.03 15.78
CA LEU A 103 7.47 14.01 15.40
C LEU A 103 7.17 12.82 14.48
N ALA A 104 7.93 12.69 13.39
CA ALA A 104 7.78 11.59 12.43
C ALA A 104 7.97 10.23 13.09
N SER A 105 9.02 10.09 13.92
CA SER A 105 9.27 8.85 14.64
C SER A 105 8.15 8.51 15.64
N SER A 106 7.62 9.51 16.34
CA SER A 106 6.51 9.31 17.28
C SER A 106 5.24 8.86 16.55
N LEU A 107 4.91 9.49 15.43
CA LEU A 107 3.74 9.12 14.64
C LEU A 107 3.86 7.73 14.03
N VAL A 108 5.00 7.39 13.41
CA VAL A 108 5.15 6.04 12.82
C VAL A 108 5.11 4.97 13.91
N ASN A 109 5.70 5.20 15.09
CA ASN A 109 5.64 4.24 16.20
C ASN A 109 4.21 4.06 16.72
N LEU A 110 3.47 5.15 16.94
CA LEU A 110 2.07 5.10 17.40
C LEU A 110 1.18 4.38 16.38
N LEU A 111 1.29 4.72 15.09
CA LEU A 111 0.52 4.10 14.02
C LEU A 111 0.89 2.62 13.87
N LEU A 112 2.18 2.29 13.91
CA LEU A 112 2.64 0.91 13.80
C LEU A 112 2.18 0.08 14.99
N THR A 113 2.29 0.59 16.22
CA THR A 113 1.79 -0.09 17.42
C THR A 113 0.29 -0.33 17.32
N PHE A 114 -0.50 0.68 16.97
CA PHE A 114 -1.95 0.53 16.82
C PHE A 114 -2.30 -0.47 15.70
N PHE A 115 -1.63 -0.37 14.55
CA PHE A 115 -1.81 -1.28 13.42
C PHE A 115 -1.45 -2.73 13.80
N LEU A 116 -0.36 -2.94 14.53
CA LEU A 116 0.06 -4.27 15.00
C LEU A 116 -0.97 -4.87 15.96
N LEU A 117 -1.51 -4.08 16.89
CA LEU A 117 -2.56 -4.54 17.80
C LEU A 117 -3.81 -5.01 17.03
N LEU A 118 -4.29 -4.20 16.08
CA LEU A 118 -5.42 -4.57 15.23
C LEU A 118 -5.10 -5.78 14.33
N SER A 119 -3.88 -5.84 13.80
CA SER A 119 -3.42 -6.95 12.97
C SER A 119 -3.38 -8.26 13.76
N ILE A 120 -2.94 -8.24 15.02
CA ILE A 120 -2.96 -9.43 15.90
C ILE A 120 -4.40 -9.91 16.11
N ILE A 121 -5.34 -9.00 16.39
CA ILE A 121 -6.76 -9.35 16.55
C ILE A 121 -7.29 -10.02 15.28
N VAL A 122 -7.06 -9.42 14.11
CA VAL A 122 -7.48 -9.99 12.83
C VAL A 122 -6.73 -11.28 12.51
N PHE A 123 -5.46 -11.41 12.86
CA PHE A 123 -4.69 -12.63 12.63
C PHE A 123 -5.27 -13.83 13.39
N LEU A 124 -5.60 -13.64 14.67
CA LEU A 124 -6.20 -14.65 15.53
C LEU A 124 -7.62 -14.99 15.08
N LEU A 125 -8.41 -13.97 14.73
CA LEU A 125 -9.81 -14.10 14.31
C LEU A 125 -9.99 -14.23 12.79
N ALA A 126 -8.92 -14.47 12.03
CA ALA A 126 -8.96 -14.41 10.56
C ALA A 126 -10.02 -15.35 9.98
N LYS A 127 -10.11 -16.57 10.52
CA LYS A 127 -11.08 -17.58 10.08
C LYS A 127 -12.54 -17.21 10.40
N PRO A 128 -12.94 -16.94 11.66
CA PRO A 128 -14.32 -16.57 11.95
C PRO A 128 -14.74 -15.25 11.29
N ILE A 129 -13.84 -14.27 11.18
CA ILE A 129 -14.15 -13.01 10.47
C ILE A 129 -14.30 -13.29 8.96
N SER A 130 -13.43 -14.09 8.35
CA SER A 130 -13.57 -14.46 6.94
C SER A 130 -14.92 -15.13 6.68
N ALA A 131 -15.31 -16.09 7.54
CA ALA A 131 -16.62 -16.74 7.45
C ALA A 131 -17.80 -15.76 7.56
N LEU A 132 -17.67 -14.72 8.39
CA LEU A 132 -18.70 -13.71 8.60
C LEU A 132 -18.86 -12.76 7.40
N ILE A 133 -17.76 -12.40 6.74
CA ILE A 133 -17.77 -11.38 5.67
C ILE A 133 -17.89 -11.97 4.26
N THR A 134 -17.88 -13.29 4.13
CA THR A 134 -18.09 -13.99 2.86
C THR A 134 -19.45 -14.67 2.84
N GLY A 135 -20.09 -14.72 1.68
CA GLY A 135 -21.38 -15.39 1.49
C GLY A 135 -21.24 -16.91 1.37
N ASN A 136 -21.21 -17.43 0.14
CA ASN A 136 -21.28 -18.87 -0.14
C ASN A 136 -19.90 -19.55 -0.21
N PHE A 137 -18.87 -19.00 0.44
CA PHE A 137 -17.55 -19.63 0.46
C PHE A 137 -17.60 -20.96 1.21
N ALA A 138 -17.10 -22.02 0.57
CA ALA A 138 -16.95 -23.32 1.18
C ALA A 138 -15.94 -23.27 2.35
N PRO A 139 -15.98 -24.22 3.31
CA PRO A 139 -15.06 -24.24 4.44
C PRO A 139 -13.57 -24.18 4.07
N TRP A 140 -13.18 -24.81 2.95
CA TRP A 140 -11.80 -24.75 2.45
C TRP A 140 -11.42 -23.38 1.87
N GLN A 141 -12.38 -22.63 1.30
CA GLN A 141 -12.16 -21.27 0.80
C GLN A 141 -11.97 -20.30 1.95
N ILE A 142 -12.78 -20.44 3.02
CA ILE A 142 -12.64 -19.65 4.25
C ILE A 142 -11.27 -19.91 4.90
N GLU A 143 -10.85 -21.17 4.99
CA GLU A 143 -9.54 -21.53 5.53
C GLU A 143 -8.40 -20.94 4.70
N LEU A 144 -8.47 -21.05 3.37
CA LEU A 144 -7.49 -20.49 2.46
C LEU A 144 -7.45 -18.95 2.55
N MET A 145 -8.60 -18.29 2.59
CA MET A 145 -8.72 -16.85 2.78
C MET A 145 -8.07 -16.40 4.08
N ALA A 146 -8.33 -17.10 5.19
CA ALA A 146 -7.77 -16.80 6.48
C ALA A 146 -6.23 -16.94 6.49
N GLN A 147 -5.70 -17.98 5.86
CA GLN A 147 -4.25 -18.18 5.74
C GLN A 147 -3.59 -17.08 4.90
N MET A 148 -4.17 -16.74 3.75
CA MET A 148 -3.67 -15.65 2.90
C MET A 148 -3.75 -14.30 3.60
N THR A 149 -4.85 -14.02 4.29
CA THR A 149 -5.06 -12.80 5.09
C THR A 149 -3.94 -12.62 6.13
N ARG A 150 -3.59 -13.68 6.85
CA ARG A 150 -2.52 -13.67 7.86
C ARG A 150 -1.17 -13.27 7.26
N VAL A 151 -0.84 -13.77 6.07
CA VAL A 151 0.39 -13.41 5.38
C VAL A 151 0.32 -11.97 4.84
N MET A 152 -0.83 -11.55 4.31
CA MET A 152 -1.01 -10.20 3.78
C MET A 152 -0.97 -9.11 4.86
N LEU A 153 -1.34 -9.42 6.12
CA LEU A 153 -1.13 -8.49 7.24
C LEU A 153 0.35 -8.08 7.37
N LEU A 154 1.29 -9.00 7.12
CA LEU A 154 2.72 -8.70 7.13
C LEU A 154 3.10 -7.73 5.99
N ALA A 155 2.53 -7.94 4.80
CA ALA A 155 2.73 -7.01 3.68
C ALA A 155 2.22 -5.60 4.01
N GLN A 156 1.10 -5.49 4.74
CA GLN A 156 0.56 -4.19 5.15
C GLN A 156 1.41 -3.46 6.19
N ILE A 157 2.20 -4.17 7.00
CA ILE A 157 3.21 -3.54 7.87
C ILE A 157 4.27 -2.83 7.01
N PHE A 158 4.77 -3.47 5.94
CA PHE A 158 5.69 -2.83 5.02
C PHE A 158 5.07 -1.63 4.31
N PHE A 159 3.81 -1.73 3.89
CA PHE A 159 3.10 -0.61 3.30
C PHE A 159 2.90 0.55 4.26
N LEU A 160 2.60 0.30 5.54
CA LEU A 160 2.43 1.35 6.55
C LEU A 160 3.70 2.19 6.65
N VAL A 161 4.82 1.53 6.90
CA VAL A 161 6.12 2.20 7.05
C VAL A 161 6.51 2.88 5.74
N SER A 162 6.29 2.21 4.61
CA SER A 162 6.65 2.73 3.30
C SER A 162 5.84 3.96 2.90
N ASN A 163 4.52 3.97 3.12
CA ASN A 163 3.70 5.14 2.81
C ASN A 163 4.01 6.31 3.75
N PHE A 164 4.38 6.02 4.99
CA PHE A 164 4.89 7.04 5.92
C PHE A 164 6.18 7.67 5.38
N PHE A 165 7.13 6.85 4.93
CA PHE A 165 8.38 7.32 4.30
C PHE A 165 8.13 8.07 2.99
N SER A 166 7.19 7.61 2.17
CA SER A 166 6.74 8.34 0.98
C SER A 166 6.30 9.75 1.35
N ALA A 167 5.46 9.91 2.38
CA ALA A 167 4.96 11.20 2.82
C ALA A 167 6.08 12.11 3.35
N MET A 168 7.05 11.55 4.08
CA MET A 168 8.24 12.29 4.52
C MET A 168 9.07 12.78 3.32
N ILE A 169 9.40 11.89 2.39
CA ILE A 169 10.20 12.22 1.20
C ILE A 169 9.48 13.26 0.34
N GLN A 170 8.16 13.15 0.17
CA GLN A 170 7.33 14.13 -0.55
C GLN A 170 7.30 15.48 0.16
N SER A 171 7.36 15.52 1.50
CA SER A 171 7.47 16.78 2.26
C SER A 171 8.78 17.52 1.97
N HIS A 172 9.83 16.82 1.52
CA HIS A 172 11.06 17.40 1.00
C HIS A 172 11.00 17.77 -0.49
N GLN A 173 9.81 17.73 -1.11
CA GLN A 173 9.58 17.96 -2.53
C GLN A 173 10.42 17.02 -3.42
N ARG A 174 10.46 15.74 -3.06
CA ARG A 174 11.04 14.65 -3.85
C ARG A 174 9.91 13.66 -4.16
N PHE A 175 9.45 13.59 -5.41
CA PHE A 175 8.23 12.82 -5.75
C PHE A 175 8.51 11.53 -6.51
N LEU A 176 9.62 11.45 -7.25
CA LEU A 176 9.92 10.33 -8.14
C LEU A 176 10.06 8.97 -7.42
N ILE A 177 10.89 8.87 -6.37
CA ILE A 177 11.08 7.61 -5.64
C ILE A 177 9.79 7.10 -4.97
N PRO A 178 9.00 7.95 -4.27
CA PRO A 178 7.67 7.58 -3.82
C PRO A 178 6.76 7.08 -4.95
N ALA A 179 6.74 7.77 -6.10
CA ALA A 179 5.90 7.40 -7.24
C ALA A 179 6.34 6.08 -7.91
N LEU A 180 7.63 5.71 -7.84
CA LEU A 180 8.16 4.43 -8.33
C LEU A 180 7.84 3.25 -7.41
N SER A 181 7.49 3.48 -6.14
CA SER A 181 7.26 2.39 -5.19
C SER A 181 6.11 1.46 -5.62
N PRO A 182 4.95 1.96 -6.08
CA PRO A 182 3.89 1.14 -6.67
C PRO A 182 4.30 0.34 -7.92
N VAL A 183 5.22 0.86 -8.75
CA VAL A 183 5.78 0.14 -9.90
C VAL A 183 6.50 -1.11 -9.44
N VAL A 184 7.35 -0.98 -8.43
CA VAL A 184 8.12 -2.09 -7.85
C VAL A 184 7.20 -3.13 -7.21
N TYR A 185 6.13 -2.70 -6.54
CA TYR A 185 5.11 -3.61 -6.00
C TYR A 185 4.46 -4.47 -7.10
N ASN A 186 4.04 -3.85 -8.20
CA ASN A 186 3.44 -4.57 -9.33
C ASN A 186 4.43 -5.55 -9.97
N LEU A 187 5.70 -5.14 -10.15
CA LEU A 187 6.75 -6.02 -10.67
C LEU A 187 6.98 -7.22 -9.74
N GLY A 188 6.97 -7.04 -8.42
CA GLY A 188 7.10 -8.14 -7.46
C GLY A 188 6.04 -9.23 -7.67
N ILE A 189 4.78 -8.83 -7.88
CA ILE A 189 3.69 -9.78 -8.14
C ILE A 189 3.83 -10.42 -9.52
N ILE A 190 4.09 -9.61 -10.57
CA ILE A 190 4.26 -10.10 -11.94
C ILE A 190 5.35 -11.16 -12.02
N LEU A 191 6.56 -10.83 -11.51
CA LEU A 191 7.70 -11.74 -11.55
C LEU A 191 7.41 -13.01 -10.74
N SER A 192 6.82 -12.88 -9.56
CA SER A 192 6.49 -14.04 -8.72
C SER A 192 5.47 -14.96 -9.40
N VAL A 193 4.40 -14.43 -10.00
CA VAL A 193 3.42 -15.26 -10.72
C VAL A 193 4.06 -15.94 -11.93
N VAL A 194 4.86 -15.23 -12.72
CA VAL A 194 5.51 -15.80 -13.92
C VAL A 194 6.48 -16.93 -13.57
N PHE A 195 7.31 -16.76 -12.54
CA PHE A 195 8.37 -17.72 -12.23
C PHE A 195 7.99 -18.77 -11.18
N LEU A 196 7.09 -18.45 -10.24
CA LEU A 196 6.78 -19.31 -9.10
C LEU A 196 5.40 -19.99 -9.19
N SER A 197 4.51 -19.56 -10.10
CA SER A 197 3.20 -20.22 -10.25
C SER A 197 3.27 -21.71 -10.58
N PRO A 198 4.25 -22.25 -11.34
CA PRO A 198 4.34 -23.70 -11.58
C PRO A 198 4.60 -24.51 -10.30
N PHE A 199 5.24 -23.90 -9.30
CA PHE A 199 5.64 -24.58 -8.06
C PHE A 199 4.68 -24.30 -6.90
N LEU A 200 4.16 -23.08 -6.81
CA LEU A 200 3.36 -22.60 -5.67
C LEU A 200 1.88 -22.37 -6.01
N GLY A 201 1.49 -22.48 -7.28
CA GLY A 201 0.14 -22.13 -7.73
C GLY A 201 -0.23 -20.71 -7.31
N ILE A 202 -1.44 -20.52 -6.78
CA ILE A 202 -1.94 -19.21 -6.34
C ILE A 202 -1.09 -18.57 -5.23
N TRP A 203 -0.35 -19.36 -4.43
CA TRP A 203 0.55 -18.82 -3.41
C TRP A 203 1.72 -18.03 -4.00
N SER A 204 2.07 -18.24 -5.27
CA SER A 204 3.03 -17.39 -5.98
C SER A 204 2.61 -15.91 -5.96
N ALA A 205 1.31 -15.62 -6.07
CA ALA A 205 0.82 -14.24 -5.99
C ALA A 205 1.04 -13.65 -4.58
N ILE A 206 0.81 -14.44 -3.53
CA ILE A 206 1.03 -14.03 -2.12
C ILE A 206 2.51 -13.73 -1.86
N VAL A 207 3.43 -14.58 -2.35
CA VAL A 207 4.87 -14.32 -2.26
C VAL A 207 5.22 -13.01 -2.98
N GLY A 208 4.63 -12.80 -4.16
CA GLY A 208 4.82 -11.57 -4.93
C GLY A 208 4.29 -10.32 -4.22
N VAL A 209 3.17 -10.43 -3.50
CA VAL A 209 2.62 -9.35 -2.67
C VAL A 209 3.58 -9.00 -1.54
N LEU A 210 4.11 -10.02 -0.84
CA LEU A 210 5.03 -9.81 0.28
C LEU A 210 6.37 -9.20 -0.18
N LEU A 211 6.99 -9.78 -1.21
CA LEU A 211 8.24 -9.28 -1.78
C LEU A 211 8.05 -7.89 -2.40
N GLY A 212 6.95 -7.69 -3.14
CA GLY A 212 6.60 -6.40 -3.71
C GLY A 212 6.45 -5.33 -2.63
N ALA A 213 5.75 -5.63 -1.53
CA ALA A 213 5.57 -4.68 -0.42
C ALA A 213 6.89 -4.39 0.31
N LEU A 214 7.74 -5.40 0.48
CA LEU A 214 9.09 -5.21 1.00
C LEU A 214 9.91 -4.28 0.10
N PHE A 215 9.96 -4.51 -1.21
CA PHE A 215 10.72 -3.65 -2.11
C PHE A 215 10.10 -2.26 -2.30
N HIS A 216 8.77 -2.14 -2.17
CA HIS A 216 8.07 -0.86 -2.10
C HIS A 216 8.60 0.00 -0.93
N LEU A 217 8.95 -0.62 0.20
CA LEU A 217 9.65 0.05 1.31
C LEU A 217 11.14 0.30 1.00
N LEU A 218 11.87 -0.74 0.59
CA LEU A 218 13.33 -0.70 0.48
C LEU A 218 13.84 0.33 -0.54
N ILE A 219 13.13 0.55 -1.65
CA ILE A 219 13.55 1.51 -2.69
C ILE A 219 13.66 2.95 -2.15
N GLN A 220 12.93 3.27 -1.07
CA GLN A 220 12.86 4.61 -0.51
C GLN A 220 13.93 4.88 0.54
N LEU A 221 14.44 3.84 1.22
CA LEU A 221 15.38 3.97 2.34
C LEU A 221 16.65 4.77 1.99
N PRO A 222 17.32 4.54 0.84
CA PRO A 222 18.54 5.28 0.54
C PRO A 222 18.32 6.78 0.41
N LEU A 223 17.17 7.21 -0.14
CA LEU A 223 16.83 8.62 -0.25
C LEU A 223 16.45 9.19 1.12
N LEU A 224 15.66 8.45 1.92
CA LEU A 224 15.27 8.87 3.26
C LEU A 224 16.50 9.15 4.16
N PHE A 225 17.50 8.26 4.15
CA PHE A 225 18.74 8.47 4.91
C PHE A 225 19.58 9.65 4.38
N LYS A 226 19.61 9.86 3.05
CA LYS A 226 20.26 11.03 2.45
C LYS A 226 19.59 12.36 2.85
N LEU A 227 18.30 12.34 3.14
CA LEU A 227 17.54 13.50 3.60
C LEU A 227 17.76 13.80 5.09
N GLY A 228 18.59 13.03 5.80
CA GLY A 228 18.93 13.29 7.20
C GLY A 228 17.96 12.72 8.23
N PHE A 229 16.96 11.94 7.80
CA PHE A 229 16.03 11.32 8.74
C PHE A 229 16.77 10.40 9.72
N LYS A 230 16.60 10.67 11.01
CA LYS A 230 17.10 9.85 12.11
C LYS A 230 15.93 9.33 12.92
N TYR A 231 15.69 8.03 12.80
CA TYR A 231 14.68 7.35 13.59
C TYR A 231 15.03 7.40 15.08
N SER A 232 14.00 7.56 15.92
CA SER A 232 14.09 7.42 17.38
C SER A 232 12.90 6.62 17.89
N LEU A 233 13.11 5.74 18.88
CA LEU A 233 12.00 5.04 19.52
C LEU A 233 11.30 6.01 20.51
N SER A 234 10.39 6.82 19.98
CA SER A 234 9.60 7.80 20.74
C SER A 234 8.10 7.52 20.62
N PHE A 235 7.36 7.74 21.70
CA PHE A 235 5.89 7.63 21.77
C PHE A 235 5.31 8.93 22.35
N ASP A 236 5.80 10.07 21.89
CA ASP A 236 5.49 11.39 22.46
C ASP A 236 4.07 11.86 22.10
N TRP A 237 3.06 11.30 22.77
CA TRP A 237 1.65 11.70 22.63
C TRP A 237 1.38 13.12 23.12
N ALA A 238 2.27 13.69 23.93
CA ALA A 238 2.15 15.06 24.41
C ALA A 238 2.56 16.09 23.33
N ASN A 239 3.35 15.67 22.34
CA ASN A 239 3.74 16.53 21.23
C ASN A 239 2.52 17.11 20.51
N SER A 240 2.48 18.43 20.40
CA SER A 240 1.36 19.16 19.79
C SER A 240 1.15 18.78 18.32
N GLY A 241 2.23 18.51 17.57
CA GLY A 241 2.18 18.03 16.20
C GLY A 241 1.55 16.65 16.08
N VAL A 242 1.88 15.72 16.98
CA VAL A 242 1.27 14.37 17.03
C VAL A 242 -0.24 14.49 17.24
N ARG A 243 -0.66 15.26 18.25
CA ARG A 243 -2.08 15.49 18.54
C ARG A 243 -2.82 16.18 17.39
N LYS A 244 -2.17 17.17 16.75
CA LYS A 244 -2.72 17.89 15.59
C LYS A 244 -2.96 16.92 14.43
N VAL A 245 -2.00 16.05 14.13
CA VAL A 245 -2.17 15.01 13.11
C VAL A 245 -3.34 14.11 13.51
N VAL A 246 -3.29 13.43 14.65
CA VAL A 246 -4.34 12.50 15.10
C VAL A 246 -5.75 13.11 15.09
N LYS A 247 -5.90 14.37 15.54
CA LYS A 247 -7.19 15.07 15.55
C LYS A 247 -7.75 15.27 14.14
N LEU A 248 -6.90 15.53 13.15
CA LEU A 248 -7.29 15.67 11.74
C LEU A 248 -7.58 14.31 11.09
N MET A 249 -6.93 13.24 11.57
CA MET A 249 -7.17 11.89 11.05
C MET A 249 -8.56 11.36 11.39
N LEU A 250 -9.02 11.57 12.62
CA LEU A 250 -10.26 10.98 13.12
C LEU A 250 -11.50 11.23 12.21
N PRO A 251 -11.83 12.47 11.80
CA PRO A 251 -12.96 12.69 10.90
C PRO A 251 -12.75 12.06 9.52
N ARG A 252 -11.51 11.99 9.02
CA ARG A 252 -11.20 11.33 7.74
C ARG A 252 -11.35 9.82 7.82
N THR A 253 -10.88 9.20 8.90
CA THR A 253 -11.07 7.77 9.16
C THR A 253 -12.56 7.42 9.27
N LEU A 254 -13.37 8.24 9.95
CA LEU A 254 -14.82 8.06 10.01
C LEU A 254 -15.47 8.16 8.62
N ALA A 255 -15.05 9.12 7.79
CA ALA A 255 -15.53 9.22 6.41
C ALA A 255 -15.18 7.99 5.57
N LEU A 256 -13.99 7.41 5.76
CA LEU A 256 -13.56 6.19 5.06
C LEU A 256 -14.30 4.93 5.57
N ALA A 257 -14.78 4.93 6.82
CA ALA A 257 -15.47 3.78 7.40
C ALA A 257 -16.74 3.39 6.60
N ALA A 258 -17.49 4.36 6.08
CA ALA A 258 -18.65 4.09 5.24
C ALA A 258 -18.26 3.33 3.95
N SER A 259 -17.21 3.75 3.26
CA SER A 259 -16.68 3.06 2.08
C SER A 259 -16.14 1.67 2.41
N GLN A 260 -15.58 1.47 3.61
CA GLN A 260 -15.17 0.15 4.05
C GLN A 260 -16.38 -0.76 4.32
N ILE A 261 -17.46 -0.25 4.92
CA ILE A 261 -18.67 -1.04 5.11
C ILE A 261 -19.24 -1.44 3.74
N GLU A 262 -19.34 -0.50 2.80
CA GLU A 262 -19.78 -0.77 1.42
C GLU A 262 -18.91 -1.85 0.75
N ALA A 263 -17.58 -1.71 0.76
CA ALA A 263 -16.68 -2.71 0.18
C ALA A 263 -16.82 -4.11 0.83
N THR A 264 -17.09 -4.18 2.13
CA THR A 264 -17.34 -5.46 2.82
C THR A 264 -18.67 -6.08 2.41
N VAL A 265 -19.72 -5.27 2.30
CA VAL A 265 -21.03 -5.74 1.82
C VAL A 265 -20.93 -6.21 0.37
N SER A 266 -20.25 -5.44 -0.48
CA SER A 266 -19.97 -5.80 -1.87
C SER A 266 -19.20 -7.12 -1.99
N LEU A 267 -18.20 -7.36 -1.14
CA LEU A 267 -17.52 -8.66 -1.04
C LEU A 267 -18.50 -9.79 -0.67
N PHE A 268 -19.31 -9.60 0.37
CA PHE A 268 -20.28 -10.60 0.82
C PHE A 268 -21.26 -10.97 -0.30
N LEU A 269 -21.82 -9.97 -0.99
CA LEU A 269 -22.72 -10.17 -2.12
C LEU A 269 -22.01 -10.87 -3.28
N ALA A 270 -20.83 -10.41 -3.68
CA ALA A 270 -20.09 -11.00 -4.80
C ALA A 270 -19.69 -12.47 -4.54
N THR A 271 -19.33 -12.81 -3.29
CA THR A 271 -19.02 -14.18 -2.86
C THR A 271 -20.26 -15.04 -2.61
N SER A 272 -21.46 -14.46 -2.60
CA SER A 272 -22.73 -15.19 -2.60
C SER A 272 -23.15 -15.66 -3.99
N LEU A 273 -22.52 -15.13 -5.04
CA LEU A 273 -22.78 -15.49 -6.43
C LEU A 273 -21.93 -16.69 -6.87
N THR A 274 -22.03 -17.05 -8.15
CA THR A 274 -21.26 -18.15 -8.75
C THR A 274 -19.75 -17.89 -8.69
N ALA A 275 -18.95 -18.96 -8.72
CA ALA A 275 -17.50 -18.85 -8.73
C ALA A 275 -16.99 -17.93 -9.86
N GLY A 276 -16.01 -17.09 -9.55
CA GLY A 276 -15.45 -16.08 -10.44
C GLY A 276 -16.12 -14.71 -10.35
N SER A 277 -17.30 -14.60 -9.73
CA SER A 277 -18.03 -13.33 -9.65
C SER A 277 -17.25 -12.24 -8.91
N LEU A 278 -16.56 -12.60 -7.82
CA LEU A 278 -15.74 -11.64 -7.08
C LEU A 278 -14.56 -11.15 -7.93
N THR A 279 -13.89 -12.04 -8.65
CA THR A 279 -12.82 -11.67 -9.58
C THR A 279 -13.33 -10.69 -10.65
N ILE A 280 -14.47 -10.98 -11.30
CA ILE A 280 -15.05 -10.09 -12.32
C ILE A 280 -15.40 -8.72 -11.71
N TYR A 281 -16.06 -8.71 -10.56
CA TYR A 281 -16.40 -7.48 -9.84
C TYR A 281 -15.15 -6.67 -9.50
N TYR A 282 -14.11 -7.32 -8.99
CA TYR A 282 -12.83 -6.68 -8.66
C TYR A 282 -12.18 -6.03 -9.90
N LEU A 283 -12.15 -6.74 -11.02
CA LEU A 283 -11.61 -6.21 -12.28
C LEU A 283 -12.43 -5.03 -12.80
N ALA A 284 -13.76 -5.09 -12.69
CA ALA A 284 -14.64 -3.98 -13.07
C ALA A 284 -14.40 -2.73 -12.21
N GLN A 285 -14.30 -2.88 -10.89
CA GLN A 285 -13.96 -1.79 -9.97
C GLN A 285 -12.60 -1.18 -10.30
N ARG A 286 -11.60 -2.01 -10.60
CA ARG A 286 -10.27 -1.53 -11.03
C ARG A 286 -10.35 -0.68 -12.28
N LEU A 287 -11.15 -1.07 -13.27
CA LEU A 287 -11.34 -0.31 -14.51
C LEU A 287 -12.04 1.04 -14.26
N VAL A 288 -13.09 1.06 -13.42
CA VAL A 288 -13.79 2.30 -13.03
C VAL A 288 -12.87 3.26 -12.29
N ASP A 289 -11.99 2.73 -11.45
CA ASP A 289 -11.00 3.51 -10.69
C ASP A 289 -9.91 4.13 -11.56
N LEU A 290 -9.65 3.60 -12.78
CA LEU A 290 -8.51 4.02 -13.60
C LEU A 290 -8.55 5.52 -13.93
N PRO A 291 -9.64 6.09 -14.47
CA PRO A 291 -9.67 7.50 -14.83
C PRO A 291 -9.59 8.40 -13.60
N VAL A 292 -10.21 8.00 -12.48
CA VAL A 292 -10.20 8.76 -11.22
C VAL A 292 -8.77 8.88 -10.69
N ARG A 293 -7.99 7.80 -10.73
CA ARG A 293 -6.58 7.81 -10.27
C ARG A 293 -5.65 8.58 -11.21
N LEU A 294 -5.95 8.61 -12.51
CA LEU A 294 -5.13 9.36 -13.47
C LEU A 294 -5.42 10.86 -13.45
N LEU A 295 -6.69 11.26 -13.35
CA LEU A 295 -7.12 12.64 -13.54
C LEU A 295 -7.45 13.35 -12.22
N GLY A 296 -7.91 12.62 -11.21
CA GLY A 296 -8.39 13.20 -9.95
C GLY A 296 -7.34 13.32 -8.84
N THR A 297 -6.22 12.60 -8.95
CA THR A 297 -5.14 12.60 -7.94
C THR A 297 -3.79 13.09 -8.46
N SER A 298 -3.72 13.52 -9.73
CA SER A 298 -2.53 14.12 -10.37
C SER A 298 -2.51 15.64 -10.21
#